data_AF-A0A6P5U083-F1
#
_entry.id   AF-A0A6P5U083-F1
#
_cell.length_a   1.000
_cell.length_b   1.000
_cell.length_c   1.000
_cell.angle_alpha   90.00
_cell.angle_beta   90.00
_cell.angle_gamma   90.00
#
_symmetry.space_group_name_H-M   'P 1'
#
loop_
_entity.id
_entity.type
_entity.pdbx_description
1 polymer ?
#
loop_
_entity_poly.entity_id
_entity_poly.type
_entity_poly.pdbx_seq_one_letter_code
_entity_poly.pdbx_strand_id
1 'polypeptide(L)'
;MANKRSRNKASMCANPSSAQGPLSSAQRDPHTGVSAACAKPVALQADPGPLSAQIAATSTERTWVSLFKPVLQADPGPLSAQQGSSSSAQTAAAYVASPSVANTTAAPAPAQRLYAECLLKEFLENCYQWDEEQFKRGSQNILRSLTGKVAHLGSKGITHGPLTGENILVIGNEAENLEVEILDTPHKYNPAMPSYREQFRTLASKMIDAWEATCPLASKHFLKMIEYCIPWFYFKQLQWHPLLLSSNEGAMFIIHLYTHLDIEKKGWKKDYKKVIAREKVDFGKIVSGTFRGAFAFSKVYSYPRVVYDPNALGALMFFRHALVHVNDYIYEALEKENAKPEKIAADAVLTIEEIVNTLAHFFPEVPLELFNYMLYKGIDINAVI
;
A
#
# COMPACT_ATOMS: atom_id res chain seq x y z
N MET A 1 -59.38 12.11 -7.89
CA MET A 1 -60.01 13.05 -8.84
C MET A 1 -58.93 13.74 -9.66
N ALA A 2 -59.17 14.01 -10.94
CA ALA A 2 -58.16 14.58 -11.84
C ALA A 2 -58.30 16.11 -11.96
N ASN A 3 -57.24 16.79 -12.37
CA ASN A 3 -57.39 17.88 -13.32
C ASN A 3 -56.16 18.07 -14.22
N LYS A 4 -56.41 18.11 -15.54
CA LYS A 4 -55.46 18.44 -16.61
C LYS A 4 -55.76 19.84 -17.15
N ARG A 5 -54.73 20.60 -17.51
CA ARG A 5 -54.67 21.69 -18.53
C ARG A 5 -53.19 22.08 -18.62
N SER A 6 -52.43 21.98 -19.71
CA SER A 6 -52.63 21.92 -21.16
C SER A 6 -52.94 23.25 -21.87
N ARG A 7 -51.93 23.75 -22.62
CA ARG A 7 -51.91 24.42 -23.96
C ARG A 7 -50.62 25.26 -24.09
N ASN A 8 -49.73 24.97 -25.05
CA ASN A 8 -49.66 25.45 -26.46
C ASN A 8 -49.05 26.89 -26.57
N LYS A 9 -48.26 27.29 -27.60
CA LYS A 9 -47.75 26.64 -28.84
C LYS A 9 -46.68 27.54 -29.50
N ALA A 10 -45.78 26.94 -30.31
CA ALA A 10 -45.03 27.52 -31.46
C ALA A 10 -44.14 28.79 -31.20
N SER A 11 -43.13 29.16 -31.99
CA SER A 11 -42.61 28.77 -33.33
C SER A 11 -41.06 28.95 -33.32
N MET A 12 -40.22 28.85 -34.37
CA MET A 12 -40.37 28.67 -35.83
C MET A 12 -39.11 28.01 -36.46
N CYS A 13 -39.04 27.97 -37.79
CA CYS A 13 -37.94 27.53 -38.67
C CYS A 13 -36.73 28.52 -38.69
N ALA A 14 -35.56 28.26 -39.30
CA ALA A 14 -35.33 27.50 -40.55
C ALA A 14 -33.91 26.96 -40.81
N ASN A 15 -33.83 26.02 -41.76
CA ASN A 15 -32.68 25.60 -42.58
C ASN A 15 -33.05 25.83 -44.06
N PRO A 16 -32.08 26.09 -44.96
CA PRO A 16 -31.65 25.09 -45.96
C PRO A 16 -30.10 25.10 -46.19
N SER A 17 -29.41 24.02 -46.59
CA SER A 17 -29.32 23.40 -47.95
C SER A 17 -28.98 24.42 -49.08
N SER A 18 -28.06 24.21 -50.04
CA SER A 18 -27.27 23.01 -50.44
C SER A 18 -26.23 23.28 -51.56
N ALA A 19 -25.20 22.40 -51.67
CA ALA A 19 -24.55 21.87 -52.90
C ALA A 19 -23.46 22.64 -53.72
N GLN A 20 -22.67 21.82 -54.45
CA GLN A 20 -21.79 22.04 -55.63
C GLN A 20 -20.25 22.25 -55.45
N GLY A 21 -19.49 21.39 -56.14
CA GLY A 21 -18.15 21.62 -56.75
C GLY A 21 -18.25 21.20 -58.24
N PRO A 22 -17.21 20.67 -58.95
CA PRO A 22 -15.74 20.72 -58.82
C PRO A 22 -15.05 21.19 -60.16
N LEU A 23 -13.71 21.02 -60.33
CA LEU A 23 -12.90 20.77 -61.57
C LEU A 23 -11.43 21.30 -61.40
N SER A 24 -10.37 20.48 -61.59
CA SER A 24 -9.54 20.26 -62.83
C SER A 24 -8.38 21.29 -63.00
N SER A 25 -7.18 21.03 -63.57
CA SER A 25 -6.69 19.97 -64.50
C SER A 25 -5.14 19.80 -64.49
N ALA A 26 -4.65 18.61 -64.88
CA ALA A 26 -3.48 18.22 -65.77
C ALA A 26 -2.10 19.00 -65.75
N GLN A 27 -0.94 18.53 -66.29
CA GLN A 27 -0.60 17.46 -67.26
C GLN A 27 0.94 17.14 -67.39
N ARG A 28 1.32 15.87 -67.65
CA ARG A 28 2.49 15.29 -68.42
C ARG A 28 3.99 15.68 -68.19
N ASP A 29 4.85 14.69 -67.84
CA ASP A 29 5.72 13.82 -68.71
C ASP A 29 6.46 14.40 -69.96
N PRO A 30 7.52 13.73 -70.55
CA PRO A 30 8.42 12.61 -70.10
C PRO A 30 9.93 12.67 -70.60
N HIS A 31 10.68 11.54 -70.47
CA HIS A 31 11.91 11.11 -71.21
C HIS A 31 13.30 11.68 -70.77
N THR A 32 14.47 11.02 -70.90
CA THR A 32 14.90 9.72 -71.52
C THR A 32 16.26 9.21 -70.96
N GLY A 33 16.44 7.87 -70.81
CA GLY A 33 17.63 7.10 -71.25
C GLY A 33 19.00 7.22 -70.54
N VAL A 34 19.98 6.29 -70.64
CA VAL A 34 20.10 4.88 -71.14
C VAL A 34 21.39 4.26 -70.54
N SER A 35 21.37 3.00 -70.07
CA SER A 35 22.52 2.04 -69.89
C SER A 35 23.70 2.38 -68.92
N ALA A 36 24.48 1.43 -68.37
CA ALA A 36 24.42 -0.05 -68.39
C ALA A 36 25.18 -0.72 -67.22
N ALA A 37 24.77 -1.97 -66.93
CA ALA A 37 25.55 -3.14 -66.48
C ALA A 37 26.21 -3.22 -65.09
N CYS A 38 25.83 -4.30 -64.38
CA CYS A 38 26.55 -5.06 -63.34
C CYS A 38 26.88 -4.34 -62.00
N ALA A 39 26.51 -4.85 -60.81
CA ALA A 39 26.06 -6.20 -60.44
C ALA A 39 24.91 -6.20 -59.41
N LYS A 40 24.28 -7.38 -59.28
CA LYS A 40 23.22 -7.77 -58.32
C LYS A 40 23.81 -8.88 -57.39
N PRO A 41 23.20 -9.29 -56.25
CA PRO A 41 21.80 -9.07 -55.86
C PRO A 41 21.50 -8.83 -54.34
N VAL A 42 20.20 -8.70 -54.05
CA VAL A 42 19.47 -8.87 -52.76
C VAL A 42 19.83 -7.97 -51.57
N ALA A 43 19.03 -6.91 -51.41
CA ALA A 43 18.44 -6.57 -50.11
C ALA A 43 16.91 -6.57 -50.28
N LEU A 44 16.21 -7.54 -49.69
CA LEU A 44 14.75 -7.61 -49.68
C LEU A 44 14.23 -6.74 -48.54
N GLN A 45 13.86 -5.49 -48.84
CA GLN A 45 12.89 -4.77 -48.02
C GLN A 45 11.51 -5.41 -48.22
N ALA A 46 10.98 -6.01 -47.16
CA ALA A 46 9.59 -6.44 -47.11
C ALA A 46 8.78 -5.41 -46.31
N ASP A 47 7.87 -4.75 -46.99
CA ASP A 47 6.80 -3.95 -46.41
C ASP A 47 5.63 -4.88 -46.03
N PRO A 48 5.07 -4.82 -44.80
CA PRO A 48 3.76 -5.39 -44.52
C PRO A 48 2.78 -4.33 -44.03
N GLY A 49 1.71 -4.13 -44.81
CA GLY A 49 0.52 -3.39 -44.37
C GLY A 49 -0.17 -4.02 -43.15
N PRO A 50 -1.11 -3.29 -42.53
CA PRO A 50 -1.53 -3.55 -41.15
C PRO A 50 -2.48 -4.74 -41.03
N LEU A 51 -2.08 -5.75 -40.26
CA LEU A 51 -2.94 -6.84 -39.80
C LEU A 51 -2.86 -7.00 -38.27
N SER A 52 -4.02 -6.87 -37.64
CA SER A 52 -4.36 -7.51 -36.36
C SER A 52 -3.44 -7.27 -35.17
N ALA A 53 -3.62 -6.12 -34.49
CA ALA A 53 -3.16 -5.92 -33.12
C ALA A 53 -3.99 -6.73 -32.11
N GLN A 54 -3.94 -8.07 -32.20
CA GLN A 54 -4.17 -8.92 -31.03
C GLN A 54 -2.94 -8.80 -30.13
N ILE A 55 -3.01 -7.91 -29.14
CA ILE A 55 -2.00 -7.81 -28.09
C ILE A 55 -2.04 -9.13 -27.30
N ALA A 56 -1.13 -10.03 -27.65
CA ALA A 56 -0.87 -11.22 -26.87
C ALA A 56 -0.34 -10.78 -25.49
N ALA A 57 -1.15 -10.98 -24.45
CA ALA A 57 -0.75 -10.74 -23.06
C ALA A 57 0.62 -11.39 -22.83
N THR A 58 1.59 -10.56 -22.45
CA THR A 58 3.00 -10.94 -22.45
C THR A 58 3.26 -12.05 -21.44
N SER A 59 4.27 -12.88 -21.69
CA SER A 59 4.61 -14.01 -20.79
C SER A 59 4.74 -13.57 -19.32
N THR A 60 5.27 -12.36 -19.12
CA THR A 60 5.41 -11.67 -17.83
C THR A 60 4.07 -11.51 -17.09
N GLU A 61 3.01 -11.06 -17.76
CA GLU A 61 1.69 -10.83 -17.13
C GLU A 61 1.07 -12.13 -16.59
N ARG A 62 1.28 -13.26 -17.29
CA ARG A 62 0.74 -14.56 -16.85
C ARG A 62 1.39 -15.03 -15.56
N THR A 63 2.72 -14.92 -15.45
CA THR A 63 3.48 -15.30 -14.25
C THR A 63 3.03 -14.51 -13.03
N TRP A 64 2.80 -13.20 -13.16
CA TRP A 64 2.32 -12.36 -12.07
C TRP A 64 0.88 -12.68 -11.65
N VAL A 65 -0.06 -12.90 -12.59
CA VAL A 65 -1.44 -13.27 -12.24
C VAL A 65 -1.51 -14.58 -11.45
N SER A 66 -0.63 -15.55 -11.75
CA SER A 66 -0.52 -16.79 -10.94
C SER A 66 0.13 -16.58 -9.57
N LEU A 67 0.98 -15.57 -9.40
CA LEU A 67 1.66 -15.29 -8.13
C LEU A 67 0.77 -14.58 -7.11
N PHE A 68 -0.06 -13.63 -7.56
CA PHE A 68 -0.89 -12.80 -6.68
C PHE A 68 -2.21 -13.43 -6.26
N LYS A 69 -2.86 -14.24 -7.12
CA LYS A 69 -4.16 -14.87 -6.80
C LYS A 69 -4.16 -15.74 -5.52
N PRO A 70 -3.15 -16.59 -5.23
CA PRO A 70 -3.18 -17.47 -4.06
C PRO A 70 -2.80 -16.82 -2.73
N VAL A 71 -2.39 -15.53 -2.69
CA VAL A 71 -1.81 -14.94 -1.46
C VAL A 71 -2.87 -14.42 -0.49
N LEU A 72 -4.03 -13.99 -1.02
CA LEU A 72 -5.09 -13.31 -0.26
C LEU A 72 -6.36 -14.15 -0.10
N GLN A 73 -6.33 -15.43 -0.48
CA GLN A 73 -7.41 -16.39 -0.25
C GLN A 73 -6.98 -17.37 0.83
N ALA A 74 -7.42 -17.13 2.06
CA ALA A 74 -7.38 -18.08 3.16
C ALA A 74 -8.78 -18.65 3.39
N ASP A 75 -8.90 -19.98 3.47
CA ASP A 75 -10.17 -20.65 3.79
C ASP A 75 -10.60 -20.35 5.25
N PRO A 76 -11.88 -20.08 5.51
CA PRO A 76 -12.39 -19.89 6.87
C PRO A 76 -12.62 -21.24 7.57
N GLY A 77 -11.62 -21.73 8.28
CA GLY A 77 -11.78 -22.81 9.27
C GLY A 77 -12.51 -22.31 10.54
N PRO A 78 -13.38 -23.11 11.16
CA PRO A 78 -14.26 -22.62 12.23
C PRO A 78 -13.55 -22.48 13.58
N LEU A 79 -13.68 -21.31 14.20
CA LEU A 79 -13.38 -21.09 15.62
C LEU A 79 -14.51 -21.66 16.49
N SER A 80 -14.21 -22.65 17.31
CA SER A 80 -15.14 -23.16 18.32
C SER A 80 -14.98 -22.37 19.63
N ALA A 81 -16.08 -21.82 20.15
CA ALA A 81 -16.10 -21.12 21.43
C ALA A 81 -16.30 -22.10 22.59
N GLN A 82 -15.74 -21.77 23.77
CA GLN A 82 -16.23 -22.35 25.02
C GLN A 82 -16.11 -21.36 26.18
N GLN A 83 -17.21 -21.19 26.92
CA GLN A 83 -17.34 -20.34 28.11
C GLN A 83 -17.08 -21.13 29.40
N GLY A 84 -16.75 -20.42 30.48
CA GLY A 84 -16.75 -20.93 31.86
C GLY A 84 -16.03 -19.95 32.81
N SER A 85 -16.71 -18.93 33.33
CA SER A 85 -17.43 -18.91 34.63
C SER A 85 -16.54 -18.78 35.88
N SER A 86 -16.55 -17.57 36.44
CA SER A 86 -16.85 -17.23 37.84
C SER A 86 -16.18 -17.99 39.01
N SER A 87 -15.46 -17.27 39.87
CA SER A 87 -15.94 -17.06 41.27
C SER A 87 -15.20 -15.94 42.03
N SER A 88 -15.92 -15.38 42.98
CA SER A 88 -15.59 -14.34 43.97
C SER A 88 -14.59 -14.75 45.07
N ALA A 89 -13.87 -13.77 45.64
CA ALA A 89 -13.67 -13.67 47.09
C ALA A 89 -13.31 -12.24 47.53
N GLN A 90 -14.03 -11.70 48.52
CA GLN A 90 -13.60 -10.53 49.32
C GLN A 90 -13.00 -11.03 50.64
N THR A 91 -11.88 -10.46 51.07
CA THR A 91 -11.50 -10.47 52.50
C THR A 91 -10.83 -9.14 52.84
N ALA A 92 -11.35 -8.44 53.85
CA ALA A 92 -10.76 -7.23 54.38
C ALA A 92 -9.78 -7.55 55.52
N ALA A 93 -8.66 -6.84 55.60
CA ALA A 93 -7.79 -6.85 56.78
C ALA A 93 -7.06 -5.51 56.98
N ALA A 94 -7.35 -4.89 58.13
CA ALA A 94 -6.50 -4.01 58.95
C ALA A 94 -5.60 -2.95 58.28
N TYR A 95 -6.03 -1.70 58.44
CA TYR A 95 -5.19 -0.50 58.40
C TYR A 95 -4.21 -0.50 59.60
N VAL A 96 -2.90 -0.48 59.36
CA VAL A 96 -1.88 -0.16 60.37
C VAL A 96 -0.89 0.81 59.75
N ALA A 97 -0.59 1.90 60.45
CA ALA A 97 0.25 2.99 59.94
C ALA A 97 1.59 3.10 60.67
N SER A 98 2.58 3.63 59.94
CA SER A 98 3.87 4.17 60.41
C SER A 98 4.98 3.16 60.74
N PRO A 99 6.28 3.58 60.70
CA PRO A 99 6.82 4.90 60.34
C PRO A 99 7.80 4.92 59.15
N SER A 100 8.18 6.14 58.76
CA SER A 100 9.16 6.46 57.71
C SER A 100 10.61 6.10 58.06
N VAL A 101 11.43 5.92 57.01
CA VAL A 101 12.82 6.38 56.78
C VAL A 101 13.73 5.27 56.24
N ALA A 102 14.06 5.33 54.94
CA ALA A 102 15.43 5.25 54.42
C ALA A 102 15.47 5.27 52.88
N ASN A 103 16.18 6.26 52.33
CA ASN A 103 16.92 6.26 51.07
C ASN A 103 16.65 5.11 50.06
N THR A 104 15.66 5.27 49.19
CA THR A 104 15.78 4.75 47.83
C THR A 104 16.26 5.89 46.95
N THR A 105 17.58 5.97 46.74
CA THR A 105 18.12 6.71 45.58
C THR A 105 17.46 6.10 44.36
N ALA A 106 16.56 6.84 43.72
CA ALA A 106 15.96 6.38 42.48
C ALA A 106 17.10 6.08 41.51
N ALA A 107 17.22 4.82 41.09
CA ALA A 107 18.08 4.49 39.97
C ALA A 107 17.66 5.41 38.83
N PRO A 108 18.58 6.16 38.20
CA PRO A 108 18.19 7.00 37.07
C PRO A 108 17.48 6.11 36.06
N ALA A 109 16.29 6.53 35.61
CA ALA A 109 15.61 5.87 34.50
C ALA A 109 16.66 5.67 33.40
N PRO A 110 16.77 4.46 32.81
CA PRO A 110 17.84 4.16 31.88
C PRO A 110 17.85 5.23 30.80
N ALA A 111 18.90 6.06 30.81
CA ALA A 111 19.00 7.17 29.89
C ALA A 111 18.90 6.59 28.50
N GLN A 112 17.84 6.96 27.75
CA GLN A 112 17.61 6.48 26.40
C GLN A 112 18.90 6.71 25.62
N ARG A 113 19.63 5.62 25.36
CA ARG A 113 20.82 5.66 24.53
C ARG A 113 20.31 5.82 23.11
N LEU A 114 20.14 7.08 22.72
CA LEU A 114 20.00 7.49 21.34
C LEU A 114 21.20 6.93 20.59
N TYR A 115 21.00 5.78 19.94
CA TYR A 115 22.04 5.02 19.25
C TYR A 115 22.41 5.75 17.96
N ALA A 116 23.21 6.83 18.08
CA ALA A 116 23.60 7.65 16.93
C ALA A 116 24.08 6.79 15.75
N GLU A 117 24.91 5.77 16.05
CA GLU A 117 25.37 4.74 15.11
C GLU A 117 25.59 3.42 15.89
N CYS A 118 25.18 2.27 15.35
CA CYS A 118 25.50 0.92 15.86
C CYS A 118 25.42 -0.15 14.77
N LEU A 119 26.02 -1.33 14.97
CA LEU A 119 25.85 -2.42 14.01
C LEU A 119 24.46 -3.05 14.15
N LEU A 120 23.86 -3.50 13.05
CA LEU A 120 22.54 -4.13 13.06
C LEU A 120 22.48 -5.36 13.98
N LYS A 121 23.59 -6.09 14.11
CA LYS A 121 23.72 -7.15 15.11
C LYS A 121 23.47 -6.63 16.53
N GLU A 122 24.10 -5.53 16.89
CA GLU A 122 23.98 -4.91 18.21
C GLU A 122 22.55 -4.40 18.44
N PHE A 123 21.92 -3.81 17.42
CA PHE A 123 20.50 -3.43 17.47
C PHE A 123 19.59 -4.64 17.78
N LEU A 124 19.80 -5.78 17.09
CA LEU A 124 19.00 -6.99 17.29
C LEU A 124 19.28 -7.68 18.64
N GLU A 125 20.51 -7.63 19.14
CA GLU A 125 20.90 -8.20 20.44
C GLU A 125 20.42 -7.33 21.63
N ASN A 126 20.20 -6.02 21.43
CA ASN A 126 19.75 -5.07 22.46
C ASN A 126 18.24 -4.76 22.43
N CYS A 127 17.41 -5.67 21.91
CA CYS A 127 15.96 -5.47 21.75
C CYS A 127 15.23 -5.05 23.04
N TYR A 128 15.72 -5.48 24.21
CA TYR A 128 15.17 -5.15 25.54
C TYR A 128 15.34 -3.67 25.97
N GLN A 129 16.07 -2.85 25.21
CA GLN A 129 16.16 -1.40 25.46
C GLN A 129 15.01 -0.61 24.80
N TRP A 130 14.23 -1.26 23.95
CA TRP A 130 13.08 -0.72 23.25
C TRP A 130 11.80 -1.39 23.78
N ASP A 131 10.67 -0.70 23.74
CA ASP A 131 9.38 -1.39 23.81
C ASP A 131 9.06 -2.11 22.49
N GLU A 132 8.06 -2.98 22.50
CA GLU A 132 7.70 -3.83 21.35
C GLU A 132 7.28 -3.00 20.11
N GLU A 133 6.66 -1.82 20.31
CA GLU A 133 6.19 -0.96 19.22
C GLU A 133 7.35 -0.18 18.61
N GLN A 134 8.25 0.37 19.42
CA GLN A 134 9.47 1.02 18.95
C GLN A 134 10.43 0.02 18.26
N PHE A 135 10.62 -1.18 18.81
CA PHE A 135 11.45 -2.21 18.16
C PHE A 135 10.88 -2.61 16.80
N LYS A 136 9.56 -2.79 16.72
CA LYS A 136 8.84 -3.04 15.46
C LYS A 136 9.05 -1.87 14.50
N ARG A 137 8.87 -0.62 14.93
CA ARG A 137 8.99 0.56 14.06
C ARG A 137 10.42 0.75 13.54
N GLY A 138 11.41 0.61 14.40
CA GLY A 138 12.82 0.61 14.00
C GLY A 138 13.13 -0.49 13.00
N SER A 139 12.62 -1.70 13.24
CA SER A 139 12.76 -2.84 12.32
C SER A 139 12.11 -2.60 10.96
N GLN A 140 10.92 -2.01 10.90
CA GLN A 140 10.26 -1.62 9.64
C GLN A 140 11.13 -0.66 8.82
N ASN A 141 11.67 0.38 9.48
CA ASN A 141 12.49 1.41 8.85
C ASN A 141 13.84 0.87 8.37
N ILE A 142 14.53 0.06 9.19
CA ILE A 142 15.74 -0.66 8.80
C ILE A 142 15.50 -1.52 7.55
N LEU A 143 14.44 -2.34 7.53
CA LEU A 143 14.11 -3.19 6.37
C LEU A 143 13.79 -2.37 5.11
N ARG A 144 13.12 -1.24 5.26
CA ARG A 144 12.78 -0.32 4.16
C ARG A 144 14.02 0.39 3.59
N SER A 145 14.93 0.86 4.45
CA SER A 145 16.19 1.48 4.02
C SER A 145 17.09 0.42 3.34
N LEU A 146 17.23 -0.76 3.94
CA LEU A 146 18.02 -1.87 3.41
C LEU A 146 17.49 -2.37 2.05
N THR A 147 16.17 -2.46 1.88
CA THR A 147 15.53 -2.80 0.59
C THR A 147 16.00 -1.85 -0.52
N GLY A 148 16.06 -0.54 -0.23
CA GLY A 148 16.53 0.48 -1.15
C GLY A 148 18.01 0.33 -1.52
N LYS A 149 18.88 0.16 -0.52
CA LYS A 149 20.34 -0.04 -0.74
C LYS A 149 20.60 -1.32 -1.55
N VAL A 150 19.93 -2.44 -1.22
CA VAL A 150 20.03 -3.71 -1.97
C VAL A 150 19.48 -3.60 -3.39
N ALA A 151 18.34 -2.92 -3.61
CA ALA A 151 17.81 -2.66 -4.95
C ALA A 151 18.76 -1.80 -5.80
N HIS A 152 19.43 -0.82 -5.18
CA HIS A 152 20.41 0.04 -5.83
C HIS A 152 21.66 -0.74 -6.27
N LEU A 153 22.22 -1.58 -5.41
CA LEU A 153 23.32 -2.50 -5.77
C LEU A 153 22.90 -3.44 -6.91
N GLY A 154 21.69 -4.01 -6.82
CA GLY A 154 21.09 -4.84 -7.86
C GLY A 154 20.98 -4.15 -9.23
N SER A 155 20.54 -2.88 -9.24
CA SER A 155 20.46 -2.06 -10.47
C SER A 155 21.82 -1.75 -11.11
N LYS A 156 22.90 -1.73 -10.31
CA LYS A 156 24.30 -1.65 -10.76
C LYS A 156 24.90 -2.99 -11.19
N GLY A 157 24.13 -4.08 -11.15
CA GLY A 157 24.61 -5.45 -11.44
C GLY A 157 25.42 -6.09 -10.30
N ILE A 158 25.48 -5.47 -9.12
CA ILE A 158 26.19 -5.97 -7.94
C ILE A 158 25.18 -6.76 -7.10
N THR A 159 25.02 -8.04 -7.40
CA THR A 159 23.96 -8.88 -6.79
C THR A 159 24.45 -9.83 -5.68
N HIS A 160 25.75 -9.84 -5.42
CA HIS A 160 26.43 -10.71 -4.44
C HIS A 160 27.42 -9.89 -3.62
N GLY A 161 27.55 -10.22 -2.33
CA GLY A 161 28.38 -9.51 -1.36
C GLY A 161 27.91 -9.81 0.07
N PRO A 162 28.61 -9.32 1.11
CA PRO A 162 28.24 -9.57 2.50
C PRO A 162 27.02 -8.72 2.91
N LEU A 163 26.03 -9.33 3.55
CA LEU A 163 24.82 -8.65 4.06
C LEU A 163 24.39 -9.29 5.38
N THR A 164 25.29 -9.25 6.36
CA THR A 164 25.06 -9.76 7.72
C THR A 164 24.87 -8.60 8.71
N GLY A 165 24.45 -8.89 9.94
CA GLY A 165 24.27 -7.87 10.97
C GLY A 165 25.58 -7.13 11.34
N GLU A 166 26.73 -7.74 11.08
CA GLU A 166 28.06 -7.13 11.24
C GLU A 166 28.46 -6.20 10.09
N ASN A 167 27.87 -6.33 8.90
CA ASN A 167 28.18 -5.49 7.73
C ASN A 167 27.15 -4.36 7.48
N ILE A 168 26.18 -4.22 8.37
CA ILE A 168 25.12 -3.23 8.26
C ILE A 168 25.23 -2.29 9.45
N LEU A 169 25.50 -1.02 9.18
CA LEU A 169 25.47 0.05 10.16
C LEU A 169 24.04 0.60 10.21
N VAL A 170 23.45 0.70 11.41
CA VAL A 170 22.19 1.38 11.69
C VAL A 170 22.52 2.80 12.16
N ILE A 171 21.86 3.78 11.57
CA ILE A 171 22.07 5.22 11.83
C ILE A 171 20.71 5.85 12.13
N GLY A 172 20.62 6.66 13.18
CA GLY A 172 19.38 7.36 13.55
C GLY A 172 19.15 7.34 15.05
N ASN A 173 18.53 8.39 15.60
CA ASN A 173 18.36 8.55 17.03
C ASN A 173 17.02 8.00 17.55
N GLU A 174 16.04 7.76 16.69
CA GLU A 174 14.66 7.39 17.04
C GLU A 174 14.15 6.26 16.13
N ALA A 175 13.23 5.43 16.61
CA ALA A 175 12.69 4.29 15.85
C ALA A 175 12.09 4.74 14.50
N GLU A 176 11.52 5.94 14.49
CA GLU A 176 10.88 6.62 13.38
C GLU A 176 11.84 7.00 12.24
N ASN A 177 13.14 7.12 12.52
CA ASN A 177 14.14 7.66 11.59
C ASN A 177 15.38 6.76 11.36
N LEU A 178 15.36 5.51 11.81
CA LEU A 178 16.47 4.57 11.56
C LEU A 178 16.67 4.30 10.06
N GLU A 179 17.85 4.63 9.55
CA GLU A 179 18.35 4.21 8.25
C GLU A 179 19.50 3.21 8.40
N VAL A 180 19.97 2.65 7.27
CA VAL A 180 21.14 1.76 7.27
C VAL A 180 22.14 2.07 6.17
N GLU A 181 23.39 1.74 6.42
CA GLU A 181 24.44 1.63 5.41
C GLU A 181 25.03 0.23 5.37
N ILE A 182 25.46 -0.19 4.18
CA ILE A 182 26.18 -1.45 3.97
C ILE A 182 27.65 -1.08 3.86
N LEU A 183 28.47 -1.50 4.83
CA LEU A 183 29.85 -1.04 4.98
C LEU A 183 30.72 -1.58 3.84
N ASP A 184 30.88 -2.90 3.77
CA ASP A 184 31.63 -3.56 2.70
C ASP A 184 30.71 -3.87 1.50
N THR A 185 30.80 -3.04 0.46
CA THR A 185 30.14 -3.27 -0.84
C THR A 185 31.15 -3.61 -1.93
N PRO A 186 31.08 -4.80 -2.57
CA PRO A 186 31.99 -5.16 -3.66
C PRO A 186 31.86 -4.20 -4.85
N HIS A 187 32.99 -3.68 -5.35
CA HIS A 187 33.00 -2.76 -6.50
C HIS A 187 32.62 -3.44 -7.84
N LYS A 188 32.59 -4.78 -7.88
CA LYS A 188 32.27 -5.59 -9.07
C LYS A 188 31.50 -6.84 -8.66
N TYR A 189 30.71 -7.38 -9.60
CA TYR A 189 30.05 -8.67 -9.45
C TYR A 189 31.05 -9.78 -9.12
N ASN A 190 30.83 -10.50 -8.02
CA ASN A 190 31.60 -11.68 -7.64
C ASN A 190 30.64 -12.84 -7.27
N PRO A 191 30.48 -13.86 -8.12
CA PRO A 191 29.55 -14.96 -7.89
C PRO A 191 30.00 -15.94 -6.79
N ALA A 192 31.23 -15.82 -6.28
CA ALA A 192 31.69 -16.60 -5.14
C ALA A 192 31.20 -16.04 -3.79
N MET A 193 30.65 -14.82 -3.76
CA MET A 193 30.02 -14.24 -2.58
C MET A 193 28.54 -14.65 -2.50
N PRO A 194 27.92 -14.68 -1.30
CA PRO A 194 26.50 -15.02 -1.16
C PRO A 194 25.59 -13.96 -1.82
N SER A 195 24.39 -14.39 -2.23
CA SER A 195 23.40 -13.53 -2.87
C SER A 195 22.85 -12.49 -1.90
N TYR A 196 22.74 -11.23 -2.35
CA TYR A 196 22.11 -10.18 -1.55
C TYR A 196 20.63 -10.48 -1.27
N ARG A 197 19.92 -11.13 -2.19
CA ARG A 197 18.49 -11.47 -2.02
C ARG A 197 18.25 -12.55 -0.97
N GLU A 198 19.13 -13.55 -0.95
CA GLU A 198 19.03 -14.69 -0.03
C GLU A 198 19.38 -14.29 1.40
N GLN A 199 20.44 -13.49 1.57
CA GLN A 199 20.78 -12.88 2.86
C GLN A 199 19.69 -11.90 3.31
N PHE A 200 19.18 -11.04 2.41
CA PHE A 200 18.09 -10.12 2.75
C PHE A 200 16.84 -10.87 3.21
N ARG A 201 16.43 -11.96 2.52
CA ARG A 201 15.32 -12.81 2.96
C ARG A 201 15.57 -13.38 4.35
N THR A 202 16.75 -13.93 4.59
CA THR A 202 17.13 -14.52 5.88
C THR A 202 17.09 -13.52 7.02
N LEU A 203 17.58 -12.29 6.78
CA LEU A 203 17.55 -11.19 7.74
C LEU A 203 16.13 -10.67 7.98
N ALA A 204 15.38 -10.43 6.90
CA ALA A 204 14.00 -9.96 6.95
C ALA A 204 13.08 -10.93 7.71
N SER A 205 13.21 -12.25 7.50
CA SER A 205 12.49 -13.25 8.30
C SER A 205 12.78 -13.08 9.78
N LYS A 206 14.06 -13.14 10.20
CA LYS A 206 14.45 -12.99 11.61
C LYS A 206 13.93 -11.70 12.26
N MET A 207 13.92 -10.59 11.51
CA MET A 207 13.44 -9.30 12.01
C MET A 207 11.91 -9.24 12.11
N ILE A 208 11.19 -9.97 11.26
CA ILE A 208 9.71 -10.03 11.24
C ILE A 208 9.17 -11.05 12.24
N ASP A 209 9.85 -12.18 12.44
CA ASP A 209 9.46 -13.24 13.38
C ASP A 209 9.16 -12.69 14.79
N ALA A 210 9.90 -11.65 15.21
CA ALA A 210 9.73 -10.97 16.50
C ALA A 210 8.39 -10.23 16.69
N TRP A 211 7.68 -9.88 15.62
CA TRP A 211 6.41 -9.12 15.67
C TRP A 211 5.36 -9.61 14.67
N GLU A 212 5.58 -10.75 13.99
CA GLU A 212 4.72 -11.31 12.96
C GLU A 212 3.27 -11.46 13.44
N ALA A 213 3.08 -11.89 14.69
CA ALA A 213 1.77 -12.09 15.31
C ALA A 213 0.89 -10.83 15.30
N THR A 214 1.47 -9.63 15.23
CA THR A 214 0.72 -8.36 15.17
C THR A 214 0.11 -8.08 13.79
N CYS A 215 0.58 -8.74 12.72
CA CYS A 215 0.15 -8.48 11.34
C CYS A 215 0.41 -9.68 10.38
N PRO A 216 0.00 -10.92 10.73
CA PRO A 216 0.48 -12.15 10.09
C PRO A 216 0.18 -12.22 8.58
N LEU A 217 -0.93 -11.63 8.12
CA LEU A 217 -1.24 -11.55 6.70
C LEU A 217 -0.18 -10.72 5.93
N ALA A 218 0.20 -9.56 6.47
CA ALA A 218 1.18 -8.68 5.84
C ALA A 218 2.60 -9.27 5.90
N SER A 219 2.96 -9.93 7.00
CA SER A 219 4.24 -10.65 7.17
C SER A 219 4.40 -11.76 6.14
N LYS A 220 3.44 -12.68 6.08
CA LYS A 220 3.40 -13.77 5.09
C LYS A 220 3.41 -13.23 3.65
N HIS A 221 2.71 -12.15 3.39
CA HIS A 221 2.70 -11.51 2.09
C HIS A 221 4.08 -10.94 1.72
N PHE A 222 4.73 -10.20 2.61
CA PHE A 222 6.05 -9.61 2.38
C PHE A 222 7.13 -10.66 2.14
N LEU A 223 7.22 -11.68 3.00
CA LEU A 223 8.22 -12.75 2.87
C LEU A 223 8.05 -13.51 1.55
N LYS A 224 6.81 -13.81 1.16
CA LYS A 224 6.49 -14.36 -0.16
C LYS A 224 6.94 -13.42 -1.27
N MET A 225 6.72 -12.11 -1.15
CA MET A 225 7.13 -11.15 -2.17
C MET A 225 8.66 -11.06 -2.32
N ILE A 226 9.44 -11.21 -1.25
CA ILE A 226 10.91 -11.29 -1.35
C ILE A 226 11.35 -12.48 -2.22
N GLU A 227 10.69 -13.63 -2.09
CA GLU A 227 10.97 -14.84 -2.88
C GLU A 227 10.71 -14.64 -4.38
N TYR A 228 9.60 -14.00 -4.74
CA TYR A 228 9.11 -13.95 -6.13
C TYR A 228 9.38 -12.63 -6.87
N CYS A 229 9.78 -11.55 -6.19
CA CYS A 229 10.12 -10.26 -6.82
C CYS A 229 11.49 -10.27 -7.54
N ILE A 230 11.67 -11.14 -8.53
CA ILE A 230 12.95 -11.39 -9.23
C ILE A 230 13.52 -10.12 -9.91
N PRO A 231 12.74 -9.29 -10.64
CA PRO A 231 13.26 -8.03 -11.18
C PRO A 231 13.48 -6.99 -10.07
N TRP A 232 14.60 -6.26 -10.13
CA TRP A 232 14.97 -5.24 -9.14
C TRP A 232 13.97 -4.09 -9.03
N PHE A 233 13.23 -3.79 -10.11
CA PHE A 233 12.10 -2.86 -10.08
C PHE A 233 11.07 -3.22 -9.00
N TYR A 234 10.54 -4.45 -9.03
CA TYR A 234 9.54 -4.91 -8.07
C TYR A 234 10.10 -5.06 -6.66
N PHE A 235 11.38 -5.48 -6.54
CA PHE A 235 12.05 -5.54 -5.24
C PHE A 235 12.18 -4.14 -4.60
N LYS A 236 12.51 -3.10 -5.37
CA LYS A 236 12.51 -1.71 -4.86
C LYS A 236 11.13 -1.28 -4.33
N GLN A 237 10.04 -1.73 -4.97
CA GLN A 237 8.69 -1.40 -4.50
C GLN A 237 8.36 -1.95 -3.10
N LEU A 238 9.10 -2.97 -2.61
CA LEU A 238 8.92 -3.49 -1.25
C LEU A 238 9.17 -2.44 -0.15
N GLN A 239 9.87 -1.34 -0.46
CA GLN A 239 9.99 -0.18 0.43
C GLN A 239 8.63 0.44 0.83
N TRP A 240 7.60 0.23 0.01
CA TRP A 240 6.23 0.69 0.23
C TRP A 240 5.26 -0.45 0.54
N HIS A 241 5.78 -1.62 0.89
CA HIS A 241 4.94 -2.74 1.30
C HIS A 241 4.23 -2.39 2.61
N PRO A 242 2.89 -2.57 2.74
CA PRO A 242 2.12 -2.15 3.92
C PRO A 242 2.65 -2.64 5.27
N LEU A 243 3.33 -3.79 5.31
CA LEU A 243 4.04 -4.29 6.50
C LEU A 243 5.06 -3.28 7.08
N LEU A 244 5.73 -2.50 6.24
CA LEU A 244 6.82 -1.59 6.62
C LEU A 244 6.36 -0.16 6.88
N LEU A 245 5.07 0.12 6.76
CA LEU A 245 4.52 1.47 6.92
C LEU A 245 4.07 1.71 8.35
N SER A 246 4.29 2.93 8.86
CA SER A 246 3.52 3.45 10.00
C SER A 246 2.08 3.73 9.60
N SER A 247 1.19 3.93 10.56
CA SER A 247 -0.22 4.22 10.28
C SER A 247 -0.40 5.52 9.46
N ASN A 248 0.39 6.56 9.74
CA ASN A 248 0.41 7.80 8.94
C ASN A 248 0.84 7.54 7.49
N GLU A 249 1.91 6.76 7.28
CA GLU A 249 2.37 6.39 5.94
C GLU A 249 1.37 5.48 5.21
N GLY A 250 0.67 4.61 5.94
CA GLY A 250 -0.42 3.77 5.42
C GLY A 250 -1.61 4.61 4.93
N ALA A 251 -2.00 5.66 5.68
CA ALA A 251 -3.01 6.61 5.22
C ALA A 251 -2.58 7.32 3.93
N MET A 252 -1.35 7.86 3.90
CA MET A 252 -0.79 8.53 2.73
C MET A 252 -0.71 7.59 1.51
N PHE A 253 -0.25 6.36 1.72
CA PHE A 253 -0.18 5.30 0.70
C PHE A 253 -1.57 5.03 0.07
N ILE A 254 -2.61 4.84 0.88
CA ILE A 254 -3.97 4.62 0.37
C ILE A 254 -4.46 5.86 -0.40
N ILE A 255 -4.31 7.06 0.16
CA ILE A 255 -4.84 8.30 -0.42
C ILE A 255 -4.13 8.65 -1.74
N HIS A 256 -2.79 8.63 -1.77
CA HIS A 256 -2.00 9.02 -2.94
C HIS A 256 -2.19 8.03 -4.09
N LEU A 257 -2.06 6.72 -3.84
CA LEU A 257 -2.17 5.72 -4.90
C LEU A 257 -3.59 5.64 -5.47
N TYR A 258 -4.62 5.70 -4.62
CA TYR A 258 -6.01 5.77 -5.09
C TYR A 258 -6.26 7.02 -5.94
N THR A 259 -5.75 8.18 -5.50
CA THR A 259 -5.94 9.46 -6.20
C THR A 259 -5.21 9.48 -7.55
N HIS A 260 -3.97 8.95 -7.61
CA HIS A 260 -3.26 8.75 -8.87
C HIS A 260 -4.01 7.85 -9.83
N LEU A 261 -4.59 6.73 -9.34
CA LEU A 261 -5.40 5.86 -10.18
C LEU A 261 -6.63 6.58 -10.74
N ASP A 262 -7.35 7.37 -9.92
CA ASP A 262 -8.53 8.13 -10.35
C ASP A 262 -8.22 9.26 -11.34
N ILE A 263 -7.05 9.89 -11.26
CA ILE A 263 -6.62 10.96 -12.20
C ILE A 263 -6.01 10.35 -13.47
N GLU A 264 -5.01 9.48 -13.34
CA GLU A 264 -4.13 9.06 -14.44
C GLU A 264 -4.58 7.78 -15.14
N LYS A 265 -5.34 6.90 -14.48
CA LYS A 265 -5.64 5.54 -14.97
C LYS A 265 -7.12 5.35 -15.28
N LYS A 266 -7.60 5.96 -16.37
CA LYS A 266 -8.99 5.81 -16.84
C LYS A 266 -9.44 4.35 -16.88
N GLY A 267 -10.56 4.06 -16.21
CA GLY A 267 -11.16 2.72 -16.16
C GLY A 267 -10.53 1.75 -15.15
N TRP A 268 -9.54 2.17 -14.36
CA TRP A 268 -8.87 1.30 -13.37
C TRP A 268 -9.83 0.55 -12.46
N LYS A 269 -10.93 1.17 -12.01
CA LYS A 269 -11.95 0.54 -11.15
C LYS A 269 -12.55 -0.74 -11.75
N LYS A 270 -12.74 -0.79 -13.08
CA LYS A 270 -13.24 -1.98 -13.79
C LYS A 270 -12.16 -3.05 -13.95
N ASP A 271 -10.89 -2.64 -13.99
CA ASP A 271 -9.75 -3.54 -14.10
C ASP A 271 -9.37 -4.14 -12.73
N TYR A 272 -9.30 -3.31 -11.69
CA TYR A 272 -9.12 -3.70 -10.29
C TYR A 272 -10.09 -4.81 -9.88
N LYS A 273 -11.39 -4.68 -10.18
CA LYS A 273 -12.40 -5.73 -9.93
C LYS A 273 -12.12 -7.06 -10.65
N LYS A 274 -11.39 -7.08 -11.77
CA LYS A 274 -10.99 -8.31 -12.49
C LYS A 274 -9.72 -8.92 -11.94
N VAL A 275 -8.80 -8.09 -11.47
CA VAL A 275 -7.48 -8.49 -10.95
C VAL A 275 -7.60 -8.97 -9.50
N ILE A 276 -8.31 -8.19 -8.68
CA ILE A 276 -8.54 -8.41 -7.25
C ILE A 276 -9.95 -8.99 -7.07
N ALA A 277 -10.04 -10.32 -7.14
CA ALA A 277 -11.31 -11.08 -7.23
C ALA A 277 -11.95 -11.40 -5.87
N ARG A 278 -11.80 -10.56 -4.84
CA ARG A 278 -12.46 -10.76 -3.53
C ARG A 278 -13.88 -10.20 -3.59
N GLU A 279 -14.87 -11.10 -3.69
CA GLU A 279 -16.28 -10.79 -3.97
C GLU A 279 -17.21 -10.81 -2.74
N LYS A 280 -16.68 -10.95 -1.53
CA LYS A 280 -17.45 -11.02 -0.27
C LYS A 280 -16.76 -10.23 0.84
N VAL A 281 -16.99 -8.92 0.87
CA VAL A 281 -16.54 -8.03 1.95
C VAL A 281 -17.71 -7.72 2.88
N ASP A 282 -17.51 -7.95 4.17
CA ASP A 282 -18.48 -7.66 5.23
C ASP A 282 -18.19 -6.28 5.85
N PHE A 283 -19.03 -5.29 5.52
CA PHE A 283 -19.01 -3.98 6.17
C PHE A 283 -19.75 -3.96 7.51
N GLY A 284 -20.59 -4.97 7.80
CA GLY A 284 -21.47 -5.00 8.96
C GLY A 284 -20.72 -4.75 10.26
N LYS A 285 -19.63 -5.48 10.47
CA LYS A 285 -18.82 -5.39 11.70
C LYS A 285 -18.26 -4.00 12.00
N ILE A 286 -17.84 -3.24 10.99
CA ILE A 286 -17.30 -1.89 11.21
C ILE A 286 -18.42 -0.85 11.38
N VAL A 287 -19.59 -1.03 10.74
CA VAL A 287 -20.71 -0.07 10.82
C VAL A 287 -21.68 -0.33 11.97
N SER A 288 -21.66 -1.52 12.58
CA SER A 288 -22.45 -1.90 13.75
C SER A 288 -21.59 -2.18 15.00
N GLY A 289 -20.32 -1.81 14.97
CA GLY A 289 -19.42 -1.97 16.11
C GLY A 289 -19.72 -1.02 17.27
N THR A 290 -19.18 -1.34 18.44
CA THR A 290 -19.32 -0.54 19.68
C THR A 290 -18.02 0.15 20.09
N PHE A 291 -17.06 0.25 19.18
CA PHE A 291 -15.75 0.89 19.42
C PHE A 291 -15.84 2.43 19.25
N ARG A 292 -14.82 3.14 19.74
CA ARG A 292 -14.75 4.62 19.67
C ARG A 292 -14.84 5.09 18.21
N GLY A 293 -15.79 5.98 17.93
CA GLY A 293 -16.03 6.49 16.57
C GLY A 293 -16.81 5.55 15.63
N ALA A 294 -17.27 4.36 16.05
CA ALA A 294 -18.01 3.44 15.18
C ALA A 294 -19.25 4.07 14.50
N PHE A 295 -19.93 5.00 15.19
CA PHE A 295 -21.05 5.74 14.58
C PHE A 295 -20.62 6.54 13.35
N ALA A 296 -19.41 7.11 13.34
CA ALA A 296 -18.90 7.92 12.26
C ALA A 296 -18.49 7.06 11.05
N PHE A 297 -17.89 5.88 11.27
CA PHE A 297 -17.72 4.88 10.20
C PHE A 297 -19.07 4.45 9.60
N SER A 298 -20.10 4.29 10.43
CA SER A 298 -21.48 4.02 9.99
C SER A 298 -22.06 5.16 9.14
N LYS A 299 -21.74 6.43 9.45
CA LYS A 299 -22.10 7.60 8.63
C LYS A 299 -21.35 7.64 7.29
N VAL A 300 -20.05 7.34 7.27
CA VAL A 300 -19.27 7.20 6.01
C VAL A 300 -19.88 6.13 5.10
N TYR A 301 -20.32 5.00 5.67
CA TYR A 301 -20.92 3.89 4.92
C TYR A 301 -22.30 4.24 4.38
N SER A 302 -23.12 4.95 5.16
CA SER A 302 -24.49 5.34 4.79
C SER A 302 -24.58 6.64 3.99
N TYR A 303 -23.46 7.17 3.50
CA TYR A 303 -23.44 8.45 2.77
C TYR A 303 -24.23 8.37 1.44
N PRO A 304 -25.33 9.15 1.26
CA PRO A 304 -26.32 8.90 0.20
C PRO A 304 -25.85 8.95 -1.26
N ARG A 305 -24.64 9.46 -1.54
CA ARG A 305 -24.08 9.61 -2.90
C ARG A 305 -23.06 8.53 -3.26
N VAL A 306 -22.74 7.62 -2.35
CA VAL A 306 -21.72 6.59 -2.56
C VAL A 306 -22.30 5.23 -2.23
N VAL A 307 -22.10 4.27 -3.12
CA VAL A 307 -22.46 2.87 -2.91
C VAL A 307 -21.15 2.07 -2.85
N TYR A 308 -20.94 1.36 -1.75
CA TYR A 308 -19.82 0.46 -1.57
C TYR A 308 -20.27 -0.96 -1.92
N ASP A 309 -19.85 -1.46 -3.08
CA ASP A 309 -20.11 -2.86 -3.45
C ASP A 309 -19.44 -3.81 -2.43
N PRO A 310 -20.01 -4.98 -2.10
CA PRO A 310 -19.45 -5.95 -1.15
C PRO A 310 -18.24 -6.73 -1.70
N ASN A 311 -17.27 -6.04 -2.32
CA ASN A 311 -16.05 -6.58 -2.92
C ASN A 311 -14.83 -5.70 -2.62
N ALA A 312 -13.64 -6.14 -3.03
CA ALA A 312 -12.38 -5.42 -2.82
C ALA A 312 -12.40 -3.95 -3.26
N LEU A 313 -13.06 -3.60 -4.37
CA LEU A 313 -13.13 -2.20 -4.79
C LEU A 313 -13.98 -1.37 -3.82
N GLY A 314 -15.14 -1.87 -3.41
CA GLY A 314 -15.97 -1.17 -2.43
C GLY A 314 -15.26 -1.03 -1.09
N ALA A 315 -14.48 -2.05 -0.68
CA ALA A 315 -13.63 -2.00 0.51
C ALA A 315 -12.58 -0.90 0.42
N LEU A 316 -11.84 -0.84 -0.70
CA LEU A 316 -10.84 0.21 -0.96
C LEU A 316 -11.47 1.61 -1.02
N MET A 317 -12.63 1.75 -1.68
CA MET A 317 -13.38 3.02 -1.73
C MET A 317 -13.82 3.46 -0.33
N PHE A 318 -14.35 2.54 0.48
CA PHE A 318 -14.76 2.81 1.85
C PHE A 318 -13.56 3.18 2.73
N PHE A 319 -12.45 2.44 2.66
CA PHE A 319 -11.21 2.70 3.39
C PHE A 319 -10.71 4.12 3.07
N ARG A 320 -10.61 4.48 1.78
CA ARG A 320 -10.17 5.81 1.34
C ARG A 320 -11.15 6.92 1.75
N HIS A 321 -12.47 6.68 1.75
CA HIS A 321 -13.44 7.66 2.23
C HIS A 321 -13.38 7.83 3.75
N ALA A 322 -13.22 6.75 4.50
CA ALA A 322 -13.15 6.79 5.95
C ALA A 322 -11.92 7.56 6.45
N LEU A 323 -10.75 7.36 5.82
CA LEU A 323 -9.53 8.14 6.10
C LEU A 323 -9.72 9.66 5.99
N VAL A 324 -10.62 10.12 5.11
CA VAL A 324 -10.85 11.55 4.87
C VAL A 324 -12.02 12.09 5.70
N HIS A 325 -13.09 11.30 5.88
CA HIS A 325 -14.38 11.83 6.33
C HIS A 325 -14.89 11.31 7.69
N VAL A 326 -14.22 10.36 8.36
CA VAL A 326 -14.68 9.89 9.68
C VAL A 326 -14.75 11.04 10.68
N ASN A 327 -13.73 11.88 10.77
CA ASN A 327 -13.73 13.01 11.70
C ASN A 327 -14.73 14.10 11.33
N ASP A 328 -15.05 14.31 10.05
CA ASP A 328 -16.11 15.24 9.61
C ASP A 328 -17.44 14.91 10.29
N TYR A 329 -17.82 13.62 10.33
CA TYR A 329 -19.05 13.17 11.00
C TYR A 329 -19.01 13.27 12.52
N ILE A 330 -17.80 13.29 13.12
CA ILE A 330 -17.63 13.53 14.56
C ILE A 330 -17.83 15.02 14.86
N TYR A 331 -17.21 15.93 14.09
CA TYR A 331 -17.45 17.36 14.20
C TYR A 331 -18.94 17.71 13.99
N GLU A 332 -19.56 17.18 12.94
CA GLU A 332 -20.99 17.34 12.67
C GLU A 332 -21.91 16.87 13.81
N ALA A 333 -21.49 15.93 14.64
CA ALA A 333 -22.26 15.47 15.80
C ALA A 333 -22.07 16.43 16.99
N LEU A 334 -20.83 16.80 17.28
CA LEU A 334 -20.47 17.73 18.36
C LEU A 334 -21.09 19.13 18.15
N GLU A 335 -21.13 19.63 16.92
CA GLU A 335 -21.81 20.88 16.58
C GLU A 335 -23.31 20.84 16.89
N LYS A 336 -23.99 19.71 16.59
CA LYS A 336 -25.43 19.52 16.87
C LYS A 336 -25.73 19.43 18.36
N GLU A 337 -24.75 19.03 19.17
CA GLU A 337 -24.82 19.05 20.64
C GLU A 337 -24.51 20.43 21.24
N ASN A 338 -24.28 21.46 20.41
CA ASN A 338 -23.86 22.82 20.79
C ASN A 338 -22.52 22.85 21.56
N ALA A 339 -21.63 21.87 21.31
CA ALA A 339 -20.27 21.94 21.82
C ALA A 339 -19.54 23.12 21.17
N LYS A 340 -19.09 24.09 21.97
CA LYS A 340 -18.21 25.16 21.47
C LYS A 340 -16.89 24.52 21.00
N PRO A 341 -16.29 24.96 19.87
CA PRO A 341 -15.00 24.43 19.41
C PRO A 341 -13.91 24.48 20.48
N GLU A 342 -13.88 25.57 21.25
CA GLU A 342 -12.99 25.81 22.41
C GLU A 342 -13.16 24.81 23.57
N LYS A 343 -14.22 24.00 23.54
CA LYS A 343 -14.57 22.99 24.56
C LYS A 343 -14.58 21.56 24.01
N ILE A 344 -14.31 21.37 22.72
CA ILE A 344 -14.12 20.04 22.16
C ILE A 344 -12.79 19.52 22.72
N ALA A 345 -12.85 18.47 23.53
CA ALA A 345 -11.65 17.86 24.09
C ALA A 345 -10.78 17.27 22.96
N ALA A 346 -9.46 17.30 23.11
CA ALA A 346 -8.54 16.85 22.05
C ALA A 346 -8.73 15.37 21.69
N ASP A 347 -9.22 14.57 22.63
CA ASP A 347 -9.62 13.17 22.52
C ASP A 347 -11.09 12.97 22.09
N ALA A 348 -11.74 13.98 21.52
CA ALA A 348 -13.07 13.83 20.93
C ALA A 348 -13.03 13.24 19.50
N VAL A 349 -12.00 13.55 18.71
CA VAL A 349 -11.80 13.08 17.33
C VAL A 349 -10.78 11.94 17.25
N LEU A 350 -10.88 11.09 16.22
CA LEU A 350 -9.93 9.99 16.06
C LEU A 350 -8.60 10.51 15.50
N THR A 351 -7.48 10.00 16.00
CA THR A 351 -6.18 10.21 15.33
C THR A 351 -6.13 9.45 14.01
N ILE A 352 -5.23 9.83 13.09
CA ILE A 352 -4.99 9.07 11.85
C ILE A 352 -4.62 7.62 12.16
N GLU A 353 -3.83 7.41 13.22
CA GLU A 353 -3.48 6.08 13.70
C GLU A 353 -4.70 5.27 14.14
N GLU A 354 -5.60 5.83 14.96
CA GLU A 354 -6.81 5.14 15.37
C GLU A 354 -7.71 4.78 14.18
N ILE A 355 -7.84 5.68 13.20
CA ILE A 355 -8.61 5.43 11.96
C ILE A 355 -7.97 4.30 11.16
N VAL A 356 -6.66 4.34 10.93
CA VAL A 356 -5.92 3.35 10.14
C VAL A 356 -5.89 1.99 10.83
N ASN A 357 -5.63 1.94 12.14
CA ASN A 357 -5.61 0.71 12.91
C ASN A 357 -7.02 0.07 12.93
N THR A 358 -8.08 0.86 13.06
CA THR A 358 -9.47 0.39 12.92
C THR A 358 -9.73 -0.18 11.53
N LEU A 359 -9.39 0.56 10.46
CA LEU A 359 -9.62 0.12 9.08
C LEU A 359 -8.79 -1.12 8.72
N ALA A 360 -7.54 -1.21 9.17
CA ALA A 360 -6.67 -2.37 8.98
C ALA A 360 -7.13 -3.58 9.78
N HIS A 361 -7.77 -3.40 10.95
CA HIS A 361 -8.37 -4.50 11.70
C HIS A 361 -9.56 -5.13 10.94
N PHE A 362 -10.44 -4.31 10.36
CA PHE A 362 -11.62 -4.82 9.63
C PHE A 362 -11.35 -5.19 8.17
N PHE A 363 -10.35 -4.58 7.53
CA PHE A 363 -10.00 -4.77 6.12
C PHE A 363 -8.48 -4.94 5.89
N PRO A 364 -7.82 -5.92 6.55
CA PRO A 364 -6.37 -6.09 6.52
C PRO A 364 -5.80 -6.34 5.12
N GLU A 365 -6.61 -6.82 4.18
CA GLU A 365 -6.21 -7.08 2.80
C GLU A 365 -6.16 -5.81 1.95
N VAL A 366 -6.91 -4.75 2.26
CA VAL A 366 -7.07 -3.59 1.36
C VAL A 366 -5.73 -2.90 1.00
N PRO A 367 -4.82 -2.63 1.94
CA PRO A 367 -3.50 -2.09 1.61
C PRO A 367 -2.68 -3.04 0.72
N LEU A 368 -2.76 -4.35 0.95
CA LEU A 368 -2.02 -5.38 0.20
C LEU A 368 -2.61 -5.57 -1.21
N GLU A 369 -3.93 -5.53 -1.35
CA GLU A 369 -4.64 -5.57 -2.64
C GLU A 369 -4.28 -4.36 -3.51
N LEU A 370 -4.24 -3.15 -2.91
CA LEU A 370 -3.81 -1.95 -3.62
C LEU A 370 -2.33 -2.03 -4.01
N PHE A 371 -1.44 -2.43 -3.10
CA PHE A 371 -0.02 -2.66 -3.36
C PHE A 371 0.18 -3.60 -4.56
N ASN A 372 -0.43 -4.79 -4.52
CA ASN A 372 -0.35 -5.78 -5.59
C ASN A 372 -0.91 -5.27 -6.92
N TYR A 373 -1.98 -4.48 -6.89
CA TYR A 373 -2.54 -3.87 -8.10
C TYR A 373 -1.56 -2.87 -8.73
N MET A 374 -0.87 -2.04 -7.94
CA MET A 374 0.17 -1.14 -8.47
C MET A 374 1.31 -1.92 -9.14
N LEU A 375 1.77 -3.00 -8.51
CA LEU A 375 2.80 -3.88 -9.08
C LEU A 375 2.33 -4.58 -10.36
N TYR A 376 1.11 -5.12 -10.37
CA TYR A 376 0.50 -5.75 -11.54
C TYR A 376 0.40 -4.78 -12.73
N LYS A 377 0.18 -3.49 -12.45
CA LYS A 377 0.18 -2.42 -13.47
C LYS A 377 1.56 -1.85 -13.79
N GLY A 378 2.63 -2.33 -13.16
CA GLY A 378 3.99 -1.83 -13.37
C GLY A 378 4.16 -0.36 -12.97
N ILE A 379 3.36 0.14 -12.03
CA ILE A 379 3.43 1.53 -11.58
C ILE A 379 4.51 1.62 -10.49
N ASP A 380 5.44 2.56 -10.63
CA ASP A 380 6.43 2.87 -9.59
C ASP A 380 5.76 3.65 -8.45
N ILE A 381 5.66 3.05 -7.27
CA ILE A 381 5.02 3.65 -6.10
C ILE A 381 5.84 4.86 -5.62
N ASN A 382 7.18 4.83 -5.79
CA ASN A 382 8.08 5.96 -5.47
C ASN A 382 7.89 7.18 -6.39
N ALA A 383 7.18 7.03 -7.51
CA ALA A 383 6.88 8.13 -8.42
C ALA A 383 5.47 8.71 -8.21
N VAL A 384 4.72 8.15 -7.24
CA VAL A 384 3.34 8.53 -6.92
C VAL A 384 3.20 9.07 -5.49
N ILE A 385 4.04 8.59 -4.57
CA ILE A 385 4.16 9.09 -3.19
C ILE A 385 5.36 10.03 -3.11
#